data_AF-A0AAN6WT42-F1
#
_entry.id   AF-A0AAN6WT42-F1
#
_cell.length_a   1.000
_cell.length_b   1.000
_cell.length_c   1.000
_cell.angle_alpha   90.00
_cell.angle_beta   90.00
_cell.angle_gamma   90.00
#
_symmetry.space_group_name_H-M   'P 1'
#
loop_
_entity.id
_entity.type
_entity.pdbx_description
1 polymer ?
#
loop_
_entity_poly.entity_id
_entity_poly.type
_entity_poly.pdbx_seq_one_letter_code
_entity_poly.pdbx_strand_id
1 'polypeptide(L)'
;MAWARIFWAAFMKVEDLIVAQILRSPGFHRGVGRIHKSVEELRYGRSVHEPLKQGEATADPTRGQGGGFLKHFVDELKNQARGTPTDVAPPKK
;
A
#
# COMPACT_ATOMS: atom_id res chain seq x y z
N MET A 1 3.30 -39.19 -10.68
CA MET A 1 3.44 -37.97 -9.84
C MET A 1 2.09 -37.35 -9.51
N ALA A 2 1.16 -38.09 -8.87
CA ALA A 2 -0.18 -37.58 -8.54
C ALA A 2 -0.14 -36.38 -7.58
N TRP A 3 0.83 -36.40 -6.66
CA TRP A 3 1.11 -35.30 -5.74
C TRP A 3 1.42 -33.97 -6.44
N ALA A 4 2.19 -33.98 -7.54
CA ALA A 4 2.51 -32.75 -8.27
C ALA A 4 1.25 -32.06 -8.84
N ARG A 5 0.27 -32.84 -9.31
CA ARG A 5 -1.00 -32.30 -9.81
C ARG A 5 -1.86 -31.71 -8.69
N ILE A 6 -1.85 -32.35 -7.51
CA ILE A 6 -2.57 -31.86 -6.33
C ILE A 6 -1.94 -30.57 -5.82
N PHE A 7 -0.61 -30.52 -5.70
CA PHE A 7 0.10 -29.29 -5.30
C PHE A 7 -0.12 -28.16 -6.29
N TRP A 8 -0.06 -28.46 -7.59
CA TRP A 8 -0.36 -27.48 -8.64
C TRP A 8 -1.78 -26.93 -8.54
N ALA A 9 -2.78 -27.81 -8.37
CA ALA A 9 -4.16 -27.40 -8.20
C ALA A 9 -4.39 -26.57 -6.92
N ALA A 10 -3.71 -26.92 -5.82
CA ALA A 10 -3.78 -26.17 -4.58
C ALA A 10 -3.15 -24.77 -4.74
N PHE A 11 -2.01 -24.68 -5.40
CA PHE A 11 -1.34 -23.40 -5.70
C PHE A 11 -2.24 -22.47 -6.51
N MET A 12 -2.82 -22.95 -7.62
CA MET A 12 -3.72 -22.15 -8.46
C MET A 12 -4.92 -21.63 -7.67
N LYS A 13 -5.51 -22.45 -6.78
CA LYS A 13 -6.64 -21.99 -5.94
C LYS A 13 -6.23 -20.91 -4.94
N VAL A 14 -5.03 -21.00 -4.36
CA VAL A 14 -4.52 -19.98 -3.45
C VAL A 14 -4.27 -18.68 -4.21
N GLU A 15 -3.67 -18.76 -5.40
CA GLU A 15 -3.45 -17.63 -6.29
C GLU A 15 -4.78 -16.93 -6.63
N ASP A 16 -5.79 -17.67 -7.06
CA ASP A 16 -7.12 -17.12 -7.37
C ASP A 16 -7.75 -16.39 -6.18
N LEU A 17 -7.62 -16.93 -4.97
CA LEU A 17 -8.15 -16.30 -3.75
C LEU A 17 -7.40 -14.99 -3.44
N ILE A 18 -6.07 -14.98 -3.59
CA ILE A 18 -5.26 -13.78 -3.37
C ILE A 18 -5.61 -12.71 -4.41
N VAL A 19 -5.69 -13.09 -5.69
CA VAL A 19 -6.07 -12.17 -6.78
C VAL A 19 -7.47 -11.61 -6.54
N ALA A 20 -8.44 -12.45 -6.21
CA ALA A 20 -9.80 -12.02 -5.91
C ALA A 20 -9.85 -11.05 -4.71
N GLN A 21 -9.06 -11.29 -3.67
CA GLN A 21 -8.97 -10.42 -2.51
C GLN A 21 -8.35 -9.06 -2.86
N ILE A 22 -7.28 -9.06 -3.65
CA ILE A 22 -6.59 -7.86 -4.12
C ILE A 22 -7.52 -7.03 -5.01
N LEU A 23 -8.22 -7.65 -5.96
CA LEU A 23 -9.16 -6.98 -6.85
C LEU A 23 -10.41 -6.45 -6.13
N ARG A 24 -10.82 -7.05 -5.01
CA ARG A 24 -11.91 -6.51 -4.18
C ARG A 24 -11.46 -5.35 -3.31
N SER A 25 -10.16 -5.14 -3.09
CA SER A 25 -9.64 -4.07 -2.25
C SER A 25 -9.70 -2.72 -2.96
N PRO A 26 -10.53 -1.76 -2.51
CA PRO A 26 -10.56 -0.43 -3.09
C PRO A 26 -9.25 0.33 -2.84
N GLY A 27 -8.49 -0.05 -1.81
CA GLY A 27 -7.17 0.52 -1.51
C GLY A 27 -6.12 0.11 -2.53
N PHE A 28 -6.16 -1.14 -3.01
CA PHE A 28 -5.25 -1.62 -4.04
C PHE A 28 -5.41 -0.84 -5.34
N HIS A 29 -6.65 -0.67 -5.82
CA HIS A 29 -6.94 0.12 -7.01
C HIS A 29 -6.49 1.57 -6.90
N ARG A 30 -6.71 2.20 -5.73
CA ARG A 30 -6.22 3.56 -5.46
C ARG A 30 -4.69 3.62 -5.44
N GLY A 31 -4.02 2.60 -4.90
CA GLY A 31 -2.56 2.50 -4.88
C GLY A 31 -1.97 2.35 -6.27
N VAL A 32 -2.48 1.42 -7.07
CA VAL A 32 -2.06 1.22 -8.47
C VAL A 32 -2.30 2.48 -9.29
N GLY A 33 -3.45 3.13 -9.12
CA GLY A 33 -3.74 4.41 -9.80
C GLY A 33 -2.73 5.51 -9.46
N ARG A 34 -2.28 5.61 -8.21
CA ARG A 34 -1.22 6.57 -7.81
C ARG A 34 0.11 6.25 -8.47
N ILE A 35 0.52 4.98 -8.47
CA ILE A 35 1.79 4.55 -9.08
C ILE A 35 1.75 4.79 -10.59
N HIS A 36 0.66 4.41 -11.24
CA HIS A 36 0.47 4.63 -12.67
C HIS A 36 0.59 6.11 -13.02
N LYS A 37 -0.11 6.96 -12.28
CA LYS A 37 -0.03 8.42 -12.44
C LYS A 37 1.38 8.96 -12.20
N SER A 38 2.10 8.47 -11.18
CA SER A 38 3.48 8.87 -10.94
C SER A 38 4.43 8.45 -12.07
N VAL A 39 4.28 7.24 -12.60
CA VAL A 39 5.09 6.75 -13.73
C VAL A 39 4.78 7.52 -15.00
N GLU A 40 3.50 7.82 -15.25
CA GLU A 40 3.05 8.60 -16.40
C GLU A 40 3.59 10.04 -16.34
N GLU A 41 3.49 10.70 -15.19
CA GLU A 41 4.07 12.03 -14.94
C GLU A 41 5.59 12.03 -15.12
N LEU A 42 6.29 10.98 -14.69
CA LEU A 42 7.74 10.83 -14.87
C LEU A 42 8.13 10.61 -16.34
N ARG A 43 7.32 9.88 -17.11
CA ARG A 43 7.65 9.50 -18.49
C ARG A 43 7.24 10.55 -19.51
N TYR A 44 6.10 11.20 -19.33
CA TYR A 44 5.50 12.12 -20.30
C TYR A 44 5.41 13.57 -19.80
N GLY A 45 5.78 13.83 -18.56
CA GLY A 45 5.63 15.14 -17.93
C GLY A 45 4.22 15.38 -17.39
N ARG A 46 4.00 16.56 -16.80
CA ARG A 46 2.72 16.93 -16.19
C ARG A 46 1.70 17.29 -17.27
N SER A 47 0.50 16.70 -17.19
CA SER A 47 -0.64 17.09 -18.03
C SER A 47 -1.04 18.55 -17.74
N VAL A 48 -0.99 19.41 -18.76
CA VAL A 48 -1.23 20.87 -18.65
C VAL A 48 -2.64 21.20 -18.16
N HIS A 49 -3.59 20.27 -18.32
CA HIS A 49 -5.02 20.47 -18.01
C HIS A 49 -5.46 19.84 -16.68
N GLU A 50 -4.57 19.19 -15.93
CA GLU A 50 -4.97 18.59 -14.66
C GLU A 50 -4.91 19.63 -13.53
N PRO A 51 -6.02 19.83 -12.76
CA PRO A 51 -5.99 20.70 -11.61
C PRO A 51 -4.92 20.24 -10.61
N LEU A 52 -4.20 21.20 -10.02
CA LEU A 52 -3.15 20.96 -9.02
C LEU A 52 -3.70 20.02 -7.93
N LYS A 53 -2.98 18.93 -7.65
CA LYS A 53 -3.41 17.98 -6.61
C LYS A 53 -3.53 18.72 -5.28
N GLN A 54 -4.57 18.38 -4.51
CA GLN A 54 -4.73 18.85 -3.15
C GLN A 54 -3.47 18.49 -2.34
N GLY A 55 -2.68 19.50 -1.96
CA GLY A 55 -1.38 19.34 -1.31
C GLY A 55 -0.17 19.80 -2.13
N GLU A 56 -0.25 19.96 -3.46
CA GLU A 56 0.88 20.48 -4.24
C GLU A 56 1.06 22.01 -4.09
N ALA A 57 -0.01 22.74 -3.75
CA ALA A 57 0.03 24.17 -3.43
C ALA A 57 0.15 24.46 -1.92
N THR A 58 0.12 23.42 -1.07
CA THR A 58 0.12 23.54 0.41
C THR A 58 1.20 22.65 1.06
N ALA A 59 2.08 22.05 0.25
CA ALA A 59 3.21 21.28 0.74
C ALA A 59 4.21 22.23 1.39
N ASP A 60 4.13 22.34 2.71
CA ASP A 60 5.21 22.88 3.52
C ASP A 60 6.45 21.98 3.33
N PRO A 61 7.59 22.52 2.85
CA PRO A 61 8.81 21.74 2.62
C PRO A 61 9.34 21.06 3.90
N THR A 62 8.90 21.49 5.09
CA THR A 62 9.26 20.84 6.36
C THR A 62 8.36 19.65 6.74
N ARG A 63 7.20 19.46 6.09
CA ARG A 63 6.32 18.28 6.29
C ARG A 63 6.79 17.01 5.57
N GLY A 64 7.86 17.09 4.79
CA GLY A 64 8.51 15.95 4.11
C GLY A 64 9.13 14.90 5.06
N GLN A 65 9.19 15.16 6.37
CA GLN A 65 9.60 14.17 7.38
C GLN A 65 8.50 13.12 7.71
N GLY A 66 7.52 12.92 6.83
CA GLY A 66 6.39 12.01 6.99
C GLY A 66 6.71 10.51 6.89
N GLY A 67 7.93 10.08 7.20
CA GLY A 67 8.34 8.66 7.21
C GLY A 67 7.68 7.81 8.31
N GLY A 68 6.75 8.36 9.10
CA GLY A 68 6.19 7.73 10.28
C GLY A 68 5.18 6.63 9.96
N PHE A 69 4.11 6.93 9.20
CA PHE A 69 2.94 6.05 9.18
C PHE A 69 3.24 4.64 8.66
N LEU A 70 3.86 4.49 7.48
CA LEU A 70 4.15 3.18 6.92
C LEU A 70 5.19 2.40 7.74
N LYS A 71 6.20 3.10 8.27
CA LYS A 71 7.20 2.49 9.16
C LYS A 71 6.53 1.94 10.43
N HIS A 72 5.72 2.76 11.11
CA HIS A 72 4.97 2.35 12.30
C HIS A 72 3.96 1.24 12.00
N PHE A 73 3.32 1.27 10.83
CA PHE A 73 2.39 0.22 10.41
C PHE A 73 3.10 -1.14 10.20
N VAL A 74 4.26 -1.14 9.54
CA VAL A 74 5.07 -2.36 9.35
C VAL A 74 5.65 -2.86 10.67
N ASP A 75 6.15 -1.93 11.51
CA ASP A 75 6.65 -2.26 12.84
C ASP A 75 5.55 -2.89 13.71
N GLU A 76 4.33 -2.38 13.64
CA GLU A 76 3.19 -2.90 14.40
C GLU A 76 2.73 -4.28 13.87
N LEU A 77 2.67 -4.49 12.56
CA LEU A 77 2.39 -5.82 11.99
C LEU A 77 3.43 -6.86 12.44
N LYS A 78 4.71 -6.47 12.47
CA LYS A 78 5.80 -7.33 12.95
C LYS A 78 5.72 -7.59 14.45
N ASN A 79 5.33 -6.59 15.23
CA ASN A 79 5.15 -6.69 16.68
C ASN A 79 3.93 -7.57 17.04
N GLN A 80 2.86 -7.50 16.26
CA GLN A 80 1.69 -8.39 16.40
C GLN A 80 2.02 -9.83 16.05
N ALA A 81 2.80 -10.08 14.99
CA ALA A 81 3.28 -11.42 14.66
C ALA A 81 4.21 -12.02 15.74
N ARG A 82 4.89 -11.17 16.52
CA ARG A 82 5.76 -11.55 17.64
C ARG A 82 5.03 -11.65 18.99
N GLY A 83 3.76 -11.28 19.06
CA GLY A 83 2.96 -11.31 20.29
C GLY A 83 3.28 -10.19 21.29
N THR A 84 3.98 -9.14 20.87
CA THR A 84 4.31 -7.97 21.71
C THR A 84 3.76 -6.70 21.05
N PRO A 85 2.44 -6.49 21.00
CA PRO A 85 1.84 -5.28 20.44
C PRO A 85 2.29 -4.03 21.20
N THR A 86 2.42 -2.90 20.51
CA THR A 86 2.87 -1.64 21.12
C THR A 86 1.71 -0.99 21.88
N ASP A 87 1.84 -0.83 23.19
CA ASP A 87 0.80 -0.17 24.00
C ASP A 87 0.89 1.35 23.81
N VAL A 88 -0.09 1.92 23.11
CA VAL A 88 -0.10 3.36 22.79
C VAL A 88 -0.58 4.11 24.03
N ALA A 89 0.35 4.75 24.74
CA ALA A 89 0.01 5.63 25.84
C ALA A 89 -0.95 6.74 25.37
N PRO A 90 -1.98 7.10 26.15
CA PRO A 90 -2.95 8.10 25.75
C PRO A 90 -2.27 9.46 25.52
N PRO A 91 -2.74 10.25 24.53
CA PRO A 91 -2.15 11.55 24.25
C PRO A 91 -2.24 12.44 25.49
N LYS A 92 -1.10 13.02 25.90
CA LYS A 92 -1.08 14.04 26.95
C LYS A 92 -1.88 15.25 26.45
N LYS A 93 -2.89 15.63 27.23
CA LYS A 93 -3.72 16.81 27.01
C LYS A 93 -2.90 18.09 27.13
#